data_AF-A0A9P8KF23-F1
#
_entry.id   AF-A0A9P8KF23-F1
#
_cell.length_a   1.000
_cell.length_b   1.000
_cell.length_c   1.000
_cell.angle_alpha   90.00
_cell.angle_beta   90.00
_cell.angle_gamma   90.00
#
_symmetry.space_group_name_H-M   'P 1'
#
loop_
_entity.id
_entity.type
_entity.pdbx_description
1 polymer ?
#
loop_
_entity_poly.entity_id
_entity_poly.type
_entity_poly.pdbx_seq_one_letter_code
_entity_poly.pdbx_strand_id
1 'polypeptide(L)'
;MSAAPNSRSPSPAPAPPVQQTPGPRAAALQKLYSDAISHTLRTCSYSNFASSFPTPASHAPDAMKQLHADFVDKLHRSCTTNFDHILRDRHLVESLNELDRLVDDARRRKTAAEHATAGQPVQPPLPPHTLPAESLYLSHLSPLLSEQQATLSSRLHAAQSENANLVDTVLQQRREIERLVSQLETTIADIDAATEALPDMDALAEEAVALDIDLRTAG
;
A
#
# COMPACT_ATOMS: atom_id res chain seq x y z
N MET A 1 -31.88 -21.91 6.88
CA MET A 1 -31.28 -21.61 5.56
C MET A 1 -30.77 -20.18 5.61
N SER A 2 -29.48 -20.01 5.91
CA SER A 2 -28.85 -18.70 6.15
C SER A 2 -28.37 -18.05 4.85
N ALA A 3 -28.72 -16.79 4.63
CA ALA A 3 -28.23 -15.98 3.53
C ALA A 3 -26.89 -15.32 3.90
N ALA A 4 -25.88 -15.48 3.05
CA ALA A 4 -24.56 -14.87 3.20
C ALA A 4 -24.55 -13.41 2.67
N PRO A 5 -23.83 -12.47 3.31
CA PRO A 5 -23.62 -11.15 2.75
C PRO A 5 -22.42 -11.16 1.78
N ASN A 6 -22.68 -10.78 0.53
CA ASN A 6 -21.67 -10.50 -0.49
C ASN A 6 -20.80 -9.30 -0.06
N SER A 7 -19.57 -9.58 0.38
CA SER A 7 -18.53 -8.56 0.58
C SER A 7 -17.98 -8.14 -0.78
N ARG A 8 -18.47 -7.02 -1.33
CA ARG A 8 -17.86 -6.36 -2.48
C ARG A 8 -16.76 -5.43 -1.96
N SER A 9 -15.51 -5.85 -2.16
CA SER A 9 -14.32 -5.04 -1.93
C SER A 9 -14.41 -3.71 -2.73
N PRO A 10 -14.23 -2.53 -2.12
CA PRO A 10 -14.12 -1.29 -2.87
C PRO A 10 -12.74 -1.23 -3.53
N SER A 11 -12.72 -1.17 -4.86
CA SER A 11 -11.50 -0.90 -5.63
C SER A 11 -10.84 0.40 -5.15
N PRO A 12 -9.50 0.47 -5.02
CA PRO A 12 -8.83 1.68 -4.60
C PRO A 12 -9.03 2.79 -5.64
N ALA A 13 -9.20 4.03 -5.16
CA ALA A 13 -9.36 5.20 -6.01
C ALA A 13 -8.13 5.37 -6.94
N PRO A 14 -8.32 5.73 -8.21
CA PRO A 14 -7.19 5.99 -9.12
C PRO A 14 -6.36 7.15 -8.58
N ALA A 15 -5.04 6.98 -8.54
CA ALA A 15 -4.11 8.03 -8.11
C ALA A 15 -4.30 9.28 -9.00
N PRO A 16 -4.36 10.50 -8.43
CA PRO A 16 -4.61 11.70 -9.21
C PRO A 16 -3.49 11.94 -10.25
N PRO A 17 -3.81 12.44 -11.45
CA PRO A 17 -2.84 12.67 -12.53
C PRO A 17 -2.03 13.95 -12.27
N VAL A 18 -1.29 13.99 -11.16
CA VAL A 18 -0.45 15.14 -10.79
C VAL A 18 0.87 15.19 -11.55
N GLN A 19 1.21 14.18 -12.35
CA GLN A 19 2.50 14.15 -13.07
C GLN A 19 2.49 14.89 -14.41
N GLN A 20 1.31 15.07 -15.04
CA GLN A 20 1.21 15.69 -16.36
C GLN A 20 1.02 17.22 -16.32
N THR A 21 0.61 17.77 -15.18
CA THR A 21 0.49 19.22 -15.02
C THR A 21 1.87 19.85 -14.88
N PRO A 22 2.22 20.89 -15.67
CA PRO A 22 3.50 21.55 -15.55
C PRO A 22 3.74 22.13 -14.14
N GLY A 23 4.78 21.63 -13.46
CA GLY A 23 5.29 22.21 -12.22
C GLY A 23 6.06 23.51 -12.48
N PRO A 24 6.61 24.15 -11.42
CA PRO A 24 7.22 25.48 -11.53
C PRO A 24 8.38 25.50 -12.52
N ARG A 25 9.22 24.46 -12.53
CA ARG A 25 10.36 24.36 -13.46
C ARG A 25 9.93 24.06 -14.90
N ALA A 26 8.95 23.17 -15.07
CA ALA A 26 8.39 22.86 -16.39
C ALA A 26 7.71 24.09 -17.02
N ALA A 27 6.93 24.85 -16.23
CA ALA A 27 6.32 26.09 -16.66
C ALA A 27 7.36 27.17 -17.01
N ALA A 28 8.43 27.28 -16.21
CA ALA A 28 9.53 28.19 -16.51
C ALA A 28 10.24 27.85 -17.83
N LEU A 29 10.45 26.54 -18.11
CA LEU A 29 11.03 26.09 -19.37
C LEU A 29 10.13 26.43 -20.57
N GLN A 30 8.82 26.16 -20.47
CA GLN A 30 7.85 26.50 -21.52
C GLN A 30 7.81 28.00 -21.78
N LYS A 31 7.79 28.82 -20.72
CA LYS A 31 7.83 30.28 -20.84
C LYS A 31 9.13 30.77 -21.49
N LEU A 32 10.28 30.26 -21.06
CA LEU A 32 11.56 30.62 -21.65
C LEU A 32 11.59 30.33 -23.16
N TYR A 33 11.03 29.20 -23.56
CA TYR A 33 10.97 28.83 -24.97
C TYR A 33 10.02 29.73 -25.77
N SER A 34 8.83 30.03 -25.25
CA SER A 34 7.90 30.95 -25.91
C SER A 34 8.50 32.36 -26.06
N ASP A 35 9.21 32.82 -25.03
CA ASP A 35 9.88 34.12 -25.02
C ASP A 35 11.04 34.14 -26.03
N ALA A 36 11.82 33.05 -26.11
CA ALA A 36 12.92 32.91 -27.07
C ALA A 36 12.42 32.91 -28.52
N ILE A 37 11.39 32.12 -28.86
CA ILE A 37 10.81 32.13 -30.21
C ILE A 37 10.28 33.54 -30.54
N SER A 38 9.52 34.14 -29.63
CA SER A 38 8.96 35.48 -29.84
C SER A 38 10.05 36.51 -30.10
N HIS A 39 11.19 36.40 -29.41
CA HIS A 39 12.33 37.28 -29.63
C HIS A 39 12.99 37.04 -30.99
N THR A 40 13.25 35.79 -31.37
CA THR A 40 13.83 35.44 -32.67
C THR A 40 12.95 35.92 -33.83
N LEU A 41 11.63 35.74 -33.76
CA LEU A 41 10.71 36.17 -34.80
C LEU A 41 10.65 37.70 -34.92
N ARG A 42 10.80 38.45 -33.82
CA ARG A 42 10.89 39.92 -33.86
C ARG A 42 12.14 40.41 -34.60
N THR A 43 13.25 39.69 -34.50
CA THR A 43 14.48 40.02 -35.23
C THR A 43 14.32 39.81 -36.74
N CYS A 44 13.48 38.86 -37.16
CA CYS A 44 13.06 38.65 -38.54
C CYS A 44 12.03 39.70 -39.00
N SER A 45 12.36 40.99 -38.88
CA SER A 45 11.49 42.07 -39.36
C SER A 45 11.39 42.10 -40.88
N TYR A 46 10.27 42.64 -41.39
CA TYR A 46 10.09 42.82 -42.83
C TYR A 46 11.21 43.70 -43.45
N SER A 47 11.71 44.70 -42.73
CA SER A 47 12.80 45.57 -43.25
C SER A 47 14.09 44.79 -43.48
N ASN A 48 14.45 43.89 -42.56
CA ASN A 48 15.64 43.04 -42.65
C ASN A 48 15.48 41.98 -43.75
N PHE A 49 14.25 41.50 -43.95
CA PHE A 49 13.92 40.56 -45.01
C PHE A 49 13.96 41.23 -46.39
N ALA A 50 13.33 42.41 -46.54
CA ALA A 50 13.29 43.14 -47.80
C ALA A 50 14.65 43.68 -48.24
N SER A 51 15.54 44.05 -47.31
CA SER A 51 16.90 44.50 -47.66
C SER A 51 17.74 43.41 -48.34
N SER A 52 17.44 42.14 -48.04
CA SER A 52 18.09 40.98 -48.67
C SER A 52 17.54 40.68 -50.06
N PHE A 53 16.35 41.21 -50.40
CA PHE A 53 15.65 40.99 -51.67
C PHE A 53 15.11 42.33 -52.25
N PRO A 54 16.01 43.25 -52.65
CA PRO A 54 15.61 44.59 -53.06
C PRO A 54 14.77 44.62 -54.36
N THR A 55 15.06 43.76 -55.33
CA THR A 55 14.35 43.71 -56.62
C THR A 55 12.91 43.19 -56.47
N PRO A 56 12.63 42.07 -55.78
CA PRO A 56 11.25 41.67 -55.51
C PRO A 56 10.48 42.67 -54.63
N ALA A 57 11.16 43.29 -53.65
CA ALA A 57 10.55 44.26 -52.76
C ALA A 57 10.08 45.54 -53.46
N SER A 58 10.71 45.94 -54.57
CA SER A 58 10.28 47.10 -55.37
C SER A 58 9.16 46.76 -56.37
N HIS A 59 9.22 45.59 -57.00
CA HIS A 59 8.29 45.21 -58.06
C HIS A 59 6.98 44.57 -57.55
N ALA A 60 7.01 43.90 -56.41
CA ALA A 60 5.84 43.22 -55.83
C ALA A 60 5.84 43.30 -54.28
N PRO A 61 5.71 44.51 -53.70
CA PRO A 61 5.80 44.69 -52.25
C PRO A 61 4.72 43.94 -51.47
N ASP A 62 3.51 43.82 -52.03
CA ASP A 62 2.40 43.15 -51.33
C ASP A 62 2.58 41.63 -51.31
N ALA A 63 3.01 41.02 -52.42
CA ALA A 63 3.36 39.61 -52.46
C ALA A 63 4.54 39.29 -51.53
N MET A 64 5.51 40.19 -51.43
CA MET A 64 6.67 40.00 -50.55
C MET A 64 6.31 40.10 -49.06
N LYS A 65 5.40 41.01 -48.70
CA LYS A 65 4.84 41.09 -47.33
C LYS A 65 4.06 39.84 -46.97
N GLN A 66 3.26 39.31 -47.89
CA GLN A 66 2.53 38.05 -47.70
C GLN A 66 3.50 36.88 -47.50
N LEU A 67 4.53 36.75 -48.34
CA LEU A 67 5.55 35.71 -48.21
C LEU A 67 6.27 35.79 -46.85
N HIS A 68 6.64 37.00 -46.42
CA HIS A 68 7.27 37.21 -45.11
C HIS A 68 6.35 36.80 -43.96
N ALA A 69 5.08 37.20 -44.01
CA ALA A 69 4.09 36.83 -43.00
C ALA A 69 3.90 35.30 -42.94
N ASP A 70 3.72 34.65 -44.09
CA ASP A 70 3.57 33.19 -44.17
C ASP A 70 4.81 32.45 -43.67
N PHE A 71 6.00 32.97 -43.96
CA PHE A 71 7.26 32.42 -43.48
C PHE A 71 7.36 32.50 -41.95
N VAL A 72 7.09 33.67 -41.37
CA VAL A 72 7.12 33.89 -39.91
C VAL A 72 6.09 32.99 -39.22
N ASP A 73 4.88 32.90 -39.76
CA ASP A 73 3.82 32.03 -39.23
C ASP A 73 4.20 30.55 -39.28
N LYS A 74 4.74 30.09 -40.42
CA LYS A 74 5.15 28.70 -40.57
C LYS A 74 6.33 28.36 -39.66
N LEU A 75 7.30 29.26 -39.52
CA LEU A 75 8.43 29.09 -38.62
C LEU A 75 7.95 29.00 -37.17
N HIS A 76 7.09 29.92 -36.73
CA HIS A 76 6.47 29.89 -35.40
C HIS A 76 5.78 28.55 -35.13
N ARG A 77 4.87 28.13 -36.02
CA ARG A 77 4.12 26.86 -35.87
C ARG A 77 5.06 25.65 -35.84
N SER A 78 6.07 25.63 -36.70
CA SER A 78 7.05 24.55 -36.75
C SER A 78 7.85 24.47 -35.45
N CYS A 79 8.37 25.57 -34.94
CA CYS A 79 9.12 25.61 -33.68
C CYS A 79 8.26 25.17 -32.49
N THR A 80 7.03 25.66 -32.38
CA THR A 80 6.12 25.29 -31.28
C THR A 80 5.75 23.80 -31.35
N THR A 81 5.40 23.29 -32.54
CA THR A 81 5.03 21.88 -32.72
C THR A 81 6.18 20.92 -32.41
N ASN A 82 7.40 21.23 -32.90
CA ASN A 82 8.56 20.40 -32.64
C ASN A 82 8.93 20.38 -31.15
N PHE A 83 8.78 21.50 -30.45
CA PHE A 83 9.07 21.56 -29.03
C PHE A 83 8.04 20.78 -28.20
N ASP A 84 6.76 20.92 -28.53
CA ASP A 84 5.70 20.11 -27.92
C ASP A 84 5.93 18.62 -28.13
N HIS A 85 6.44 18.23 -29.30
CA HIS A 85 6.83 16.86 -29.59
C HIS A 85 7.97 16.40 -28.68
N ILE A 86 9.05 17.19 -28.57
CA ILE A 86 10.20 16.88 -27.70
C ILE A 86 9.78 16.79 -26.22
N LEU A 87 8.89 17.68 -25.76
CA LEU A 87 8.37 17.67 -24.40
C LEU A 87 7.65 16.35 -24.08
N ARG A 88 6.85 15.84 -25.04
CA ARG A 88 6.12 14.57 -24.90
C ARG A 88 7.05 13.37 -25.01
N ASP A 89 7.87 13.28 -26.05
CA ASP A 89 8.75 12.14 -26.32
C ASP A 89 9.71 11.85 -25.16
N ARG A 90 10.22 12.91 -24.53
CA ARG A 90 11.19 12.80 -23.45
C ARG A 90 10.56 12.85 -22.07
N HIS A 91 9.24 12.88 -21.97
CA HIS A 91 8.52 12.98 -20.69
C HIS A 91 9.09 14.11 -19.81
N LEU A 92 9.38 15.26 -20.42
CA LEU A 92 10.13 16.33 -19.75
C LEU A 92 9.34 16.97 -18.60
N VAL A 93 8.02 17.07 -18.74
CA VAL A 93 7.18 17.60 -17.67
C VAL A 93 7.23 16.70 -16.44
N GLU A 94 7.12 15.39 -16.65
CA GLU A 94 7.13 14.40 -15.57
C GLU A 94 8.48 14.37 -14.85
N SER A 95 9.59 14.35 -15.61
CA SER A 95 10.94 14.34 -15.05
C SER A 95 11.31 15.64 -14.33
N LEU A 96 10.91 16.81 -14.85
CA LEU A 96 11.13 18.08 -14.15
C LEU A 96 10.28 18.19 -12.88
N ASN A 97 9.06 17.66 -12.90
CA ASN A 97 8.20 17.58 -11.72
C ASN A 97 8.79 16.64 -10.66
N GLU A 98 9.33 15.50 -11.07
CA GLU A 98 10.04 14.57 -10.18
C GLU A 98 11.29 15.22 -9.58
N LEU A 99 12.04 15.96 -10.38
CA LEU A 99 13.20 16.71 -9.91
C LEU A 99 12.82 17.76 -8.87
N ASP A 100 11.73 18.51 -9.06
CA ASP A 100 11.24 19.46 -8.07
C ASP A 100 10.86 18.75 -6.75
N ARG A 101 10.20 17.58 -6.83
CA ARG A 101 9.90 16.75 -5.64
C ARG A 101 11.18 16.30 -4.91
N LEU A 102 12.18 15.83 -5.64
CA LEU A 102 13.46 15.39 -5.06
C LEU A 102 14.21 16.55 -4.40
N VAL A 103 14.17 17.75 -4.99
CA VAL A 103 14.76 18.95 -4.40
C VAL A 103 14.06 19.33 -3.11
N ASP A 104 12.73 19.28 -3.08
CA ASP A 104 11.95 19.58 -1.87
C ASP A 104 12.20 18.57 -0.76
N ASP A 105 12.26 17.28 -1.09
CA ASP A 105 12.62 16.23 -0.13
C ASP A 105 14.04 16.40 0.41
N ALA A 106 15.01 16.75 -0.46
CA ALA A 106 16.38 17.03 -0.03
C ALA A 106 16.44 18.26 0.90
N ARG A 107 15.66 19.31 0.61
CA ARG A 107 15.54 20.49 1.50
C ARG A 107 14.98 20.10 2.85
N ARG A 108 13.91 19.30 2.89
CA ARG A 108 13.30 18.80 4.14
C ARG A 108 14.28 17.98 4.97
N ARG A 109 15.03 17.08 4.34
CA ARG A 109 16.07 16.27 5.03
C ARG A 109 17.18 17.15 5.59
N LYS A 110 17.63 18.15 4.82
CA LYS A 110 18.62 19.12 5.27
C LYS A 110 18.13 19.89 6.50
N THR A 111 16.92 20.46 6.45
CA THR A 111 16.36 21.19 7.60
C THR A 111 16.19 20.29 8.82
N ALA A 112 15.75 19.04 8.63
CA ALA A 112 15.62 18.07 9.73
C ALA A 112 16.97 17.74 10.37
N ALA A 113 18.02 17.57 9.56
CA ALA A 113 19.38 17.34 10.04
C ALA A 113 19.94 18.57 10.78
N GLU A 114 19.73 19.78 10.26
CA GLU A 114 20.14 21.03 10.93
C GLU A 114 19.47 21.19 12.30
N HIS A 115 18.19 20.86 12.43
CA HIS A 115 17.48 20.86 13.70
C HIS A 115 17.99 19.77 14.67
N ALA A 116 18.31 18.57 14.17
CA ALA A 116 18.80 17.48 15.00
C ALA A 116 20.21 17.71 15.56
N THR A 117 21.04 18.49 14.87
CA THR A 117 22.47 18.64 15.22
C THR A 117 22.77 19.86 16.10
N ALA A 118 21.76 20.57 16.61
CA ALA A 118 21.86 21.66 17.61
C ALA A 118 23.02 22.67 17.38
N GLY A 119 23.27 23.05 16.11
CA GLY A 119 24.30 24.04 15.74
C GLY A 119 25.67 23.47 15.35
N GLN A 120 25.85 22.15 15.34
CA GLN A 120 27.01 21.50 14.72
C GLN A 120 26.86 21.46 13.18
N PRO A 121 27.97 21.50 12.42
CA PRO A 121 27.91 21.45 10.97
C PRO A 121 27.35 20.10 10.47
N VAL A 122 26.26 20.16 9.70
CA VAL A 122 25.67 18.97 9.06
C VAL A 122 26.63 18.45 8.00
N GLN A 123 27.04 17.20 8.15
CA GLN A 123 27.94 16.55 7.20
C GLN A 123 27.23 16.35 5.86
N PRO A 124 27.85 16.72 4.72
CA PRO A 124 27.23 16.54 3.41
C PRO A 124 27.05 15.05 3.10
N PRO A 125 25.93 14.66 2.44
CA PRO A 125 25.73 13.27 2.04
C PRO A 125 26.81 12.83 1.06
N LEU A 126 27.27 11.59 1.22
CA LEU A 126 28.25 10.98 0.34
C LEU A 126 27.63 10.85 -1.07
N PRO A 127 28.30 11.33 -2.13
CA PRO A 127 27.71 11.30 -3.46
C PRO A 127 27.66 9.86 -3.99
N PRO A 128 26.61 9.47 -4.74
CA PRO A 128 26.34 8.08 -5.06
C PRO A 128 27.42 7.41 -5.92
N HIS A 129 28.16 8.18 -6.73
CA HIS A 129 29.25 7.67 -7.55
C HIS A 129 30.50 7.29 -6.75
N THR A 130 30.56 7.62 -5.45
CA THR A 130 31.65 7.24 -4.55
C THR A 130 31.28 6.06 -3.65
N LEU A 131 30.03 5.57 -3.73
CA LEU A 131 29.57 4.44 -2.94
C LEU A 131 30.14 3.11 -3.50
N PRO A 132 30.63 2.22 -2.62
CA PRO A 132 30.95 0.85 -3.00
C PRO A 132 29.73 0.11 -3.55
N ALA A 133 29.97 -0.81 -4.50
CA ALA A 133 28.91 -1.62 -5.10
C ALA A 133 28.12 -2.43 -4.06
N GLU A 134 28.79 -2.93 -3.01
CA GLU A 134 28.15 -3.67 -1.91
C GLU A 134 27.14 -2.81 -1.15
N SER A 135 27.48 -1.54 -0.87
CA SER A 135 26.56 -0.62 -0.18
C SER A 135 25.32 -0.32 -1.01
N LEU A 136 25.47 -0.18 -2.33
CA LEU A 136 24.34 -0.02 -3.24
C LEU A 136 23.47 -1.28 -3.24
N TYR A 137 24.07 -2.46 -3.37
CA TYR A 137 23.35 -3.73 -3.35
C TYR A 137 22.56 -3.93 -2.06
N LEU A 138 23.19 -3.73 -0.90
CA LEU A 138 22.53 -3.86 0.40
C LEU A 138 21.44 -2.80 0.60
N SER A 139 21.65 -1.56 0.17
CA SER A 139 20.62 -0.52 0.29
C SER A 139 19.37 -0.83 -0.54
N HIS A 140 19.52 -1.46 -1.71
CA HIS A 140 18.39 -1.92 -2.53
C HIS A 140 17.69 -3.16 -1.96
N LEU A 141 18.42 -4.06 -1.31
CA LEU A 141 17.83 -5.23 -0.65
C LEU A 141 17.15 -4.90 0.68
N SER A 142 17.66 -3.92 1.40
CA SER A 142 17.16 -3.53 2.73
C SER A 142 15.64 -3.34 2.80
N PRO A 143 14.96 -2.60 1.90
CA PRO A 143 13.50 -2.43 1.98
C PRO A 143 12.76 -3.75 1.81
N LEU A 144 13.17 -4.58 0.83
CA LEU A 144 12.55 -5.88 0.58
C LEU A 144 12.74 -6.83 1.78
N LEU A 145 13.96 -6.89 2.33
CA LEU A 145 14.24 -7.70 3.50
C LEU A 145 13.45 -7.23 4.73
N SER A 146 13.31 -5.91 4.91
CA SER A 146 12.52 -5.35 6.01
C SER A 146 11.02 -5.68 5.91
N GLU A 147 10.47 -5.67 4.70
CA GLU A 147 9.08 -6.06 4.45
C GLU A 147 8.85 -7.55 4.71
N GLN A 148 9.77 -8.41 4.24
CA GLN A 148 9.71 -9.85 4.49
C GLN A 148 9.86 -10.16 5.98
N GLN A 149 10.77 -9.47 6.68
CA GLN A 149 10.95 -9.62 8.12
C GLN A 149 9.69 -9.22 8.89
N ALA A 150 9.05 -8.10 8.53
CA ALA A 150 7.80 -7.65 9.14
C ALA A 150 6.65 -8.63 8.90
N THR A 151 6.59 -9.23 7.71
CA THR A 151 5.58 -10.24 7.36
C THR A 151 5.77 -11.52 8.18
N LEU A 152 7.00 -12.02 8.27
CA LEU A 152 7.31 -13.23 9.02
C LEU A 152 7.14 -13.04 10.53
N SER A 153 7.51 -11.89 11.08
CA SER A 153 7.32 -11.60 12.50
C SER A 153 5.83 -11.52 12.86
N SER A 154 5.01 -10.91 11.99
CA SER A 154 3.55 -10.89 12.16
C SER A 154 2.95 -12.30 12.15
N ARG A 155 3.35 -13.16 11.21
CA ARG A 155 2.90 -14.56 11.15
C ARG A 155 3.33 -15.36 12.37
N LEU A 156 4.57 -15.18 12.82
CA LEU A 156 5.10 -15.83 14.01
C LEU A 156 4.31 -15.40 15.25
N HIS A 157 4.01 -14.10 15.41
CA HIS A 157 3.19 -13.62 16.51
C HIS A 157 1.76 -14.19 16.48
N ALA A 158 1.15 -14.27 15.29
CA ALA A 158 -0.18 -14.88 15.13
C ALA A 158 -0.18 -16.38 15.49
N ALA A 159 0.83 -17.14 15.04
CA ALA A 159 0.94 -18.55 15.38
C ALA A 159 1.22 -18.77 16.87
N GLN A 160 2.04 -17.92 17.50
CA GLN A 160 2.29 -17.99 18.93
C GLN A 160 1.04 -17.70 19.77
N SER A 161 0.23 -16.71 19.38
CA SER A 161 -1.01 -16.41 20.08
C SER A 161 -2.06 -17.52 19.90
N GLU A 162 -2.16 -18.10 18.70
CA GLU A 162 -3.02 -19.26 18.45
C GLU A 162 -2.60 -20.48 19.29
N ASN A 163 -1.29 -20.78 19.32
CA ASN A 163 -0.77 -21.86 20.14
C ASN A 163 -1.04 -21.65 21.63
N ALA A 164 -0.89 -20.42 22.15
CA ALA A 164 -1.22 -20.11 23.54
C ALA A 164 -2.71 -20.40 23.83
N ASN A 165 -3.62 -19.94 22.96
CA ASN A 165 -5.06 -20.19 23.11
C ASN A 165 -5.40 -21.69 23.05
N LEU A 166 -4.75 -22.45 22.16
CA LEU A 166 -4.95 -23.89 22.04
C LEU A 166 -4.48 -24.62 23.31
N VAL A 167 -3.32 -24.25 23.85
CA VAL A 167 -2.80 -24.81 25.09
C VAL A 167 -3.76 -24.54 26.26
N ASP A 168 -4.26 -23.31 26.37
CA ASP A 168 -5.24 -22.95 27.42
C ASP A 168 -6.53 -23.78 27.29
N THR A 169 -7.01 -23.95 26.05
CA THR A 169 -8.20 -24.76 25.77
C THR A 169 -7.99 -26.22 26.16
N VAL A 170 -6.84 -26.81 25.80
CA VAL A 170 -6.52 -28.21 26.15
C VAL A 170 -6.41 -28.37 27.67
N LEU A 171 -5.82 -27.41 28.37
CA LEU A 171 -5.73 -27.45 29.83
C LEU A 171 -7.10 -27.36 30.49
N GLN A 172 -7.99 -26.51 29.97
CA GLN A 172 -9.37 -26.41 30.46
C GLN A 172 -10.13 -27.72 30.23
N GLN A 173 -10.02 -28.30 29.02
CA GLN A 173 -10.65 -29.58 28.69
C GLN A 173 -10.13 -30.71 29.57
N ARG A 174 -8.83 -30.76 29.88
CA ARG A 174 -8.27 -31.78 30.78
C ARG A 174 -8.86 -31.68 32.19
N ARG A 175 -8.95 -30.47 32.76
CA ARG A 175 -9.59 -30.27 34.07
C ARG A 175 -11.08 -30.64 34.05
N GLU A 176 -11.77 -30.37 32.95
CA GLU A 176 -13.17 -30.75 32.79
C GLU A 176 -13.34 -32.28 32.72
N ILE A 177 -12.47 -32.99 31.99
CA ILE A 177 -12.47 -34.45 31.94
C ILE A 177 -12.21 -35.03 33.35
N GLU A 178 -11.20 -34.54 34.07
CA GLU A 178 -10.92 -34.97 35.44
C GLU A 178 -12.13 -34.78 36.36
N ARG A 179 -12.81 -33.63 36.25
CA ARG A 179 -14.06 -33.37 36.98
C ARG A 179 -15.16 -34.36 36.59
N LEU A 180 -15.41 -34.59 35.31
CA LEU A 180 -16.44 -35.51 34.84
C LEU A 180 -16.16 -36.96 35.26
N VAL A 181 -14.90 -37.40 35.21
CA VAL A 181 -14.50 -38.74 35.67
C VAL A 181 -14.74 -38.88 37.17
N SER A 182 -14.34 -37.90 37.99
CA SER A 182 -14.60 -37.95 39.44
C SER A 182 -16.11 -37.98 39.78
N GLN A 183 -16.93 -37.28 38.99
CA GLN A 183 -18.38 -37.31 39.14
C GLN A 183 -18.95 -38.68 38.77
N LEU A 184 -18.47 -39.29 37.68
CA LEU A 184 -18.87 -40.64 37.29
C LEU A 184 -18.47 -41.68 38.35
N GLU A 185 -17.24 -41.62 38.86
CA GLU A 185 -16.77 -42.49 39.95
C GLU A 185 -17.67 -42.37 41.18
N THR A 186 -18.07 -41.15 41.55
CA THR A 186 -19.00 -40.91 42.66
C THR A 186 -20.38 -41.51 42.37
N THR A 187 -20.94 -41.29 41.17
CA THR A 187 -22.25 -41.86 40.80
C THR A 187 -22.23 -43.39 40.72
N ILE A 188 -21.12 -44.00 40.31
CA ILE A 188 -20.95 -45.45 40.33
C ILE A 188 -20.94 -45.95 41.77
N ALA A 189 -20.17 -45.31 42.64
CA ALA A 189 -20.17 -45.65 44.07
C ALA A 189 -21.55 -45.50 44.71
N ASP A 190 -22.32 -44.46 44.34
CA ASP A 190 -23.70 -44.27 44.81
C ASP A 190 -24.64 -45.37 44.30
N ILE A 191 -24.50 -45.82 43.05
CA ILE A 191 -25.27 -46.94 42.49
C ILE A 191 -24.89 -48.25 43.17
N ASP A 192 -23.60 -48.53 43.35
CA ASP A 192 -23.10 -49.73 44.02
C ASP A 192 -23.64 -49.78 45.46
N ALA A 193 -23.59 -48.66 46.19
CA ALA A 193 -24.18 -48.54 47.53
C ALA A 193 -25.71 -48.73 47.52
N ALA A 194 -26.41 -48.21 46.51
CA ALA A 194 -27.85 -48.43 46.36
C ALA A 194 -28.18 -49.91 46.05
N THR A 195 -27.34 -50.60 45.29
CA THR A 195 -27.49 -52.04 45.02
C THR A 195 -27.20 -52.90 46.24
N GLU A 196 -26.22 -52.52 47.07
CA GLU A 196 -25.95 -53.20 48.34
C GLU A 196 -27.04 -52.95 49.39
N ALA A 197 -27.64 -51.75 49.38
CA ALA A 197 -28.74 -51.38 50.27
C ALA A 197 -30.10 -51.97 49.86
N LEU A 198 -30.24 -52.49 48.63
CA LEU A 198 -31.42 -53.27 48.25
C LEU A 198 -31.41 -54.57 49.06
N PRO A 199 -32.41 -54.82 49.93
CA PRO A 199 -32.53 -56.09 50.62
C PRO A 199 -32.62 -57.19 49.56
N ASP A 200 -32.10 -58.37 49.88
CA ASP A 200 -32.18 -59.54 49.00
C ASP A 200 -33.64 -59.70 48.53
N MET A 201 -33.89 -59.33 47.27
CA MET A 201 -35.25 -59.24 46.74
C MET A 201 -35.90 -60.63 46.74
N ASP A 202 -35.07 -61.67 46.71
CA ASP A 202 -35.49 -63.06 46.87
C ASP A 202 -35.91 -63.34 48.32
N ALA A 203 -35.23 -62.79 49.34
CA ALA A 203 -35.64 -62.92 50.73
C ALA A 203 -36.95 -62.15 51.04
N LEU A 204 -37.13 -60.96 50.46
CA LEU A 204 -38.41 -60.23 50.56
C LEU A 204 -39.55 -60.91 49.78
N ALA A 205 -39.25 -61.54 48.64
CA ALA A 205 -40.22 -62.33 47.89
C ALA A 205 -40.62 -63.59 48.67
N GLU A 206 -39.66 -64.26 49.33
CA GLU A 206 -39.92 -65.39 50.21
C GLU A 206 -40.72 -64.99 51.45
N GLU A 207 -40.40 -63.86 52.09
CA GLU A 207 -41.17 -63.34 53.23
C GLU A 207 -42.60 -62.92 52.82
N ALA A 208 -42.76 -62.29 51.65
CA ALA A 208 -44.07 -61.94 51.10
C ALA A 208 -44.91 -63.17 50.72
N VAL A 209 -44.28 -64.21 50.15
CA VAL A 209 -44.94 -65.49 49.84
C VAL A 209 -45.32 -66.24 51.12
N ALA A 210 -44.45 -66.23 52.14
CA ALA A 210 -44.76 -66.82 53.44
C ALA A 210 -45.92 -66.10 54.14
N LEU A 211 -45.94 -64.77 54.12
CA LEU A 211 -47.04 -63.95 54.63
C LEU A 211 -48.36 -64.22 53.88
N ASP A 212 -48.35 -64.40 52.55
CA ASP A 212 -49.56 -64.74 51.77
C ASP A 212 -50.10 -66.15 52.10
N ILE A 213 -49.22 -67.11 52.39
CA ILE A 213 -49.57 -68.46 52.82
C ILE A 213 -50.19 -68.44 54.24
N ASP A 214 -49.60 -67.68 55.16
CA ASP A 214 -50.12 -67.53 56.53
C ASP A 214 -51.49 -66.83 56.53
N LEU A 215 -51.69 -65.82 55.66
CA LEU A 215 -52.98 -65.13 55.54
C LEU A 215 -54.08 -66.02 54.94
N ARG A 216 -53.73 -66.98 54.08
CA ARG A 216 -54.65 -67.99 53.53
C ARG A 216 -55.00 -69.11 54.50
N THR A 217 -54.16 -69.37 55.51
CA THR A 217 -54.40 -70.43 56.50
C THR A 217 -55.09 -69.92 57.78
N ALA A 218 -55.14 -68.60 57.98
CA ALA A 218 -55.81 -67.93 59.08
C ALA A 218 -57.27 -67.49 58.81
N GLY A 219 -57.86 -67.86 57.66
CA GLY A 219 -59.27 -67.64 57.31
C GLY A 219 -60.02 -68.95 57.14
#